data_AF-A0A699VBB4-F1
#
_entry.id   AF-A0A699VBB4-F1
#
_cell.length_a   1.000
_cell.length_b   1.000
_cell.length_c   1.000
_cell.angle_alpha   90.00
_cell.angle_beta   90.00
_cell.angle_gamma   90.00
#
_symmetry.space_group_name_H-M   'P 1'
#
loop_
_entity.id
_entity.type
_entity.pdbx_description
1 polymer ?
#
loop_
_entity_poly.entity_id
_entity_poly.type
_entity_poly.pdbx_seq_one_letter_code
_entity_poly.pdbx_strand_id
1 'polypeptide(L)'
;WVELLSDYDCEIRYHPGKANVVVDALSRKDKEPIRVCALVVTVHNNLPEQIRNAQTKACEKENIDAEGFVGEGEPLEVRADGTKCLRGRVWLPLFGGL
;
A
#
# COMPACT_ATOMS: atom_id res chain seq x y z
N TRP A 1 13.77 44.35 -6.17
CA TRP A 1 14.52 44.36 -7.43
C TRP A 1 15.49 43.19 -7.41
N VAL A 2 15.43 42.32 -8.42
CA VAL A 2 16.32 41.16 -8.60
C VAL A 2 16.95 41.36 -9.98
N GLU A 3 18.23 41.64 -10.02
CA GLU A 3 18.98 41.75 -11.28
C GLU A 3 19.42 40.35 -11.70
N LEU A 4 19.14 39.99 -12.96
CA LEU A 4 19.48 38.71 -13.53
C LEU A 4 20.85 38.83 -14.23
N LEU A 5 21.58 37.72 -14.34
CA LEU A 5 22.90 37.73 -14.98
C LEU A 5 22.86 38.20 -16.45
N SER A 6 21.68 38.21 -17.07
CA SER A 6 21.42 38.76 -18.41
C SER A 6 21.49 40.28 -18.50
N ASP A 7 21.40 40.97 -17.36
CA ASP A 7 21.39 42.43 -17.29
C ASP A 7 22.81 43.01 -17.29
N TYR A 8 23.82 42.14 -17.24
CA TYR A 8 25.23 42.47 -17.32
C TYR A 8 25.83 41.89 -18.62
N ASP A 9 26.57 42.70 -19.37
CA ASP A 9 27.38 42.26 -20.52
C ASP A 9 28.61 41.46 -20.02
N CYS A 10 28.36 40.28 -19.48
CA CYS A 10 29.38 39.38 -18.94
C CYS A 10 29.91 38.45 -20.04
N GLU A 11 31.10 38.73 -20.54
CA GLU A 11 31.84 37.77 -21.37
C GLU A 11 32.52 36.72 -20.46
N ILE A 12 32.02 35.49 -20.45
CA ILE A 12 32.62 34.40 -19.69
C ILE A 12 33.91 33.97 -20.39
N ARG A 13 35.05 34.50 -19.94
CA ARG A 13 36.39 34.14 -20.46
C ARG A 13 36.80 32.77 -19.94
N TYR A 14 36.42 31.74 -20.69
CA TYR A 14 36.66 30.36 -20.31
C TYR A 14 37.96 29.82 -20.92
N HIS A 15 38.77 29.10 -20.13
CA HIS A 15 39.94 28.39 -20.64
C HIS A 15 39.55 26.95 -21.04
N PRO A 16 39.73 26.53 -22.30
CA PRO A 16 39.24 25.24 -22.81
C PRO A 16 39.59 24.01 -21.94
N GLY A 17 40.75 24.02 -21.28
CA GLY A 17 41.20 22.92 -20.41
C GLY A 17 40.36 22.69 -19.15
N LYS A 18 39.60 23.68 -18.66
CA LYS A 18 38.72 23.53 -17.48
C LYS A 18 37.32 23.03 -17.84
N ALA A 19 36.90 23.18 -19.10
CA ALA A 19 35.52 22.97 -19.54
C ALA A 19 35.21 21.49 -19.50
N ASN A 20 36.19 20.71 -19.95
CA ASN A 20 36.15 19.27 -19.96
C ASN A 20 36.09 18.69 -18.54
N VAL A 21 36.66 19.36 -17.54
CA VAL A 21 36.59 18.89 -16.14
C VAL A 21 35.17 19.04 -15.59
N VAL A 22 34.52 20.17 -15.87
CA VAL A 22 33.13 20.42 -15.45
C VAL A 22 32.16 19.51 -16.22
N VAL A 23 32.38 19.33 -17.52
CA VAL A 23 31.58 18.42 -18.35
C VAL A 23 31.76 16.96 -17.92
N ASP A 24 32.98 16.49 -17.68
CA ASP A 24 33.26 15.13 -17.22
C ASP A 24 32.68 14.87 -15.83
N ALA A 25 32.78 15.83 -14.91
CA ALA A 25 32.18 15.74 -13.58
C ALA A 25 30.65 15.68 -13.63
N LEU A 26 30.01 16.47 -14.50
CA LEU A 26 28.55 16.46 -14.67
C LEU A 26 28.03 15.30 -15.53
N SER A 27 28.88 14.71 -16.38
CA SER A 27 28.52 13.56 -17.22
C SER A 27 28.43 12.24 -16.45
N ARG A 28 28.98 12.17 -15.23
CA ARG A 28 28.99 10.95 -14.39
C ARG A 28 27.75 10.79 -13.51
N LYS A 29 26.76 11.69 -13.62
CA LYS A 29 25.49 11.50 -12.92
C LYS A 29 24.68 10.48 -13.69
N ASP A 30 24.62 9.25 -13.17
CA ASP A 30 23.75 8.18 -13.68
C ASP A 30 22.35 8.73 -13.94
N LYS A 31 21.97 8.77 -15.22
CA LYS A 31 20.68 9.27 -15.69
C LYS A 31 19.57 8.23 -15.57
N GLU A 32 19.90 7.00 -15.17
CA GLU A 32 18.89 5.99 -14.95
C GLU A 32 18.28 6.17 -13.55
N PRO A 33 16.97 6.46 -13.46
CA PRO A 33 16.30 6.45 -12.16
C PRO A 33 16.43 5.06 -11.56
N ILE A 34 16.74 5.00 -10.26
CA ILE A 34 16.80 3.74 -9.50
C ILE A 34 15.49 2.99 -9.72
N ARG A 35 15.55 1.88 -10.47
CA ARG A 35 14.38 1.05 -10.74
C ARG A 35 14.12 0.19 -9.51
N VAL A 36 13.17 0.63 -8.69
CA VAL A 36 12.65 -0.18 -7.59
C VAL A 36 11.64 -1.17 -8.17
N CYS A 37 12.03 -2.43 -8.31
CA CYS A 37 11.12 -3.52 -8.66
C CYS A 37 10.52 -4.11 -7.38
N ALA A 38 9.20 -3.99 -7.19
CA ALA A 38 8.50 -4.69 -6.12
C ALA A 38 8.13 -6.11 -6.59
N LEU A 39 8.54 -7.13 -5.83
CA LEU A 39 8.17 -8.52 -6.08
C LEU A 39 6.88 -8.83 -5.29
N VAL A 40 5.79 -9.08 -6.01
CA VAL A 40 4.53 -9.55 -5.40
C VAL A 40 4.62 -11.07 -5.23
N VAL A 41 4.66 -11.53 -3.98
CA VAL A 41 4.57 -12.96 -3.66
C VAL A 41 3.12 -13.29 -3.32
N THR A 42 2.45 -14.04 -4.19
CA THR A 42 1.12 -14.59 -3.91
C THR A 42 1.26 -15.82 -3.01
N VAL A 43 1.18 -15.61 -1.69
CA VAL A 43 1.04 -16.73 -0.75
C VAL A 43 -0.40 -17.21 -0.83
N HIS A 44 -0.61 -18.44 -1.31
CA HIS A 44 -1.91 -19.10 -1.31
C HIS A 44 -2.30 -19.47 0.14
N ASN A 45 -2.81 -18.51 0.88
CA ASN A 45 -3.34 -18.72 2.23
C ASN A 45 -4.78 -19.21 2.12
N ASN A 46 -5.09 -20.35 2.74
CA ASN A 46 -6.46 -20.84 2.93
C ASN A 46 -7.23 -20.04 4.01
N LEU A 47 -6.60 -19.01 4.58
CA LEU A 47 -7.16 -18.19 5.65
C LEU A 47 -8.55 -17.61 5.31
N PRO A 48 -8.81 -17.06 4.10
CA PRO A 48 -10.15 -16.56 3.78
C PRO A 48 -11.22 -17.67 3.82
N GLU A 49 -10.86 -18.88 3.41
CA GLU A 49 -11.76 -20.03 3.44
C GLU A 49 -12.01 -20.51 4.88
N GLN A 50 -10.98 -20.54 5.72
CA GLN A 50 -11.12 -20.87 7.15
C GLN A 50 -12.02 -19.87 7.87
N ILE A 51 -11.84 -18.57 7.62
CA ILE A 51 -12.69 -17.51 8.18
C ILE A 51 -14.14 -17.72 7.78
N ARG A 52 -14.43 -17.95 6.49
CA ARG A 52 -15.80 -18.16 6.02
C ARG A 52 -16.44 -19.41 6.64
N ASN A 53 -15.68 -20.49 6.78
CA ASN A 53 -16.17 -21.72 7.39
C ASN A 53 -16.49 -21.52 8.88
N ALA A 54 -15.63 -20.81 9.61
CA ALA A 54 -15.88 -20.46 11.00
C ALA A 54 -17.11 -19.56 11.14
N GLN A 55 -17.24 -18.53 10.28
CA GLN A 55 -18.40 -17.63 10.27
C GLN A 55 -19.72 -18.36 9.96
N THR A 56 -19.67 -19.41 9.15
CA THR A 56 -20.84 -20.24 8.86
C THR A 56 -21.28 -21.02 10.09
N LYS A 57 -20.34 -21.68 10.78
CA LYS A 57 -20.60 -22.44 12.01
C LYS A 57 -21.12 -21.55 13.14
N ALA A 58 -20.55 -20.36 13.28
CA ALA A 58 -20.96 -19.41 14.32
C ALA A 58 -22.36 -18.81 14.11
N CYS A 59 -22.85 -18.79 12.86
CA CYS A 59 -24.23 -18.41 12.56
C CYS A 59 -25.23 -19.57 12.66
N GLU A 60 -24.81 -20.76 13.09
CA GLU A 60 -25.72 -21.86 13.41
C GLU A 60 -26.49 -21.53 14.68
N LYS A 61 -27.77 -21.95 14.73
CA LYS A 61 -28.73 -21.57 15.77
C LYS A 61 -28.24 -21.86 17.20
N GLU A 62 -27.40 -22.88 17.38
CA GLU A 62 -26.84 -23.30 18.67
C GLU A 62 -25.78 -22.33 19.20
N ASN A 63 -25.11 -21.60 18.30
CA ASN A 63 -24.00 -20.71 18.63
C ASN A 63 -24.42 -19.24 18.73
N ILE A 64 -25.61 -18.86 18.24
CA ILE A 64 -26.08 -17.45 18.19
C ILE A 64 -26.15 -16.83 19.59
N ASP A 65 -26.69 -17.56 20.57
CA ASP A 65 -26.82 -17.08 21.95
C ASP A 65 -25.45 -16.96 22.64
N ALA A 66 -24.51 -17.85 22.30
CA ALA A 66 -23.17 -17.92 22.89
C ALA A 66 -22.14 -16.98 22.25
N GLU A 67 -22.27 -16.70 20.94
CA GLU A 67 -21.55 -15.64 20.23
C GLU A 67 -21.95 -14.23 20.75
N GLY A 68 -22.98 -14.15 21.60
CA GLY A 68 -23.52 -12.88 22.08
C GLY A 68 -24.22 -12.11 20.97
N PHE A 69 -24.71 -12.81 19.93
CA PHE A 69 -25.40 -12.21 18.78
C PHE A 69 -26.84 -11.77 19.08
N VAL A 70 -27.11 -11.48 20.34
CA VAL A 70 -28.40 -11.05 20.88
C VAL A 70 -28.14 -9.73 21.61
N GLY A 71 -28.33 -8.59 20.94
CA GLY A 71 -28.13 -7.30 21.62
C GLY A 71 -28.48 -6.05 20.83
N GLU A 72 -27.65 -5.59 19.88
CA GLU A 72 -27.70 -4.19 19.43
C GLU A 72 -27.50 -4.05 17.91
N GLY A 73 -28.57 -4.32 17.15
CA GLY A 73 -28.98 -3.51 15.98
C GLY A 73 -28.11 -3.38 14.71
N GLU A 74 -26.84 -3.79 14.68
CA GLU A 74 -25.99 -3.60 13.49
C GLU A 74 -25.98 -4.84 12.57
N PRO A 75 -26.48 -4.74 11.32
CA PRO A 75 -26.40 -5.83 10.37
C PRO A 75 -24.96 -6.08 9.96
N LEU A 76 -24.57 -7.36 9.89
CA LEU A 76 -23.32 -7.76 9.25
C LEU A 76 -23.38 -7.45 7.76
N GLU A 77 -22.40 -6.71 7.28
CA GLU A 77 -22.21 -6.46 5.86
C GLU A 77 -21.58 -7.69 5.22
N VAL A 78 -22.19 -8.22 4.15
CA VAL A 78 -21.62 -9.32 3.38
C VAL A 78 -20.86 -8.73 2.20
N ARG A 79 -19.54 -8.98 2.14
CA ARG A 79 -18.69 -8.58 1.02
C ARG A 79 -18.94 -9.46 -0.21
N ALA A 80 -18.44 -9.01 -1.36
CA ALA A 80 -18.57 -9.75 -2.63
C ALA A 80 -17.93 -11.17 -2.61
N ASP A 81 -16.98 -11.40 -1.70
CA ASP A 81 -16.31 -12.69 -1.49
C ASP A 81 -17.07 -13.62 -0.51
N GLY A 82 -18.20 -13.16 0.04
CA GLY A 82 -19.01 -13.88 1.03
C GLY A 82 -18.55 -13.70 2.48
N THR A 83 -17.51 -12.90 2.74
CA THR A 83 -17.02 -12.63 4.10
C THR A 83 -17.96 -11.68 4.84
N LYS A 84 -18.39 -12.04 6.04
CA LYS A 84 -19.20 -11.18 6.92
C LYS A 84 -18.34 -10.17 7.65
N CYS A 85 -18.79 -8.91 7.69
CA CYS A 85 -18.07 -7.79 8.27
C CYS A 85 -18.94 -6.99 9.24
N LEU A 86 -18.32 -6.47 10.30
CA LEU A 86 -18.92 -5.52 11.22
C LEU A 86 -18.17 -4.19 11.10
N ARG A 87 -18.87 -3.11 10.74
CA ARG A 87 -18.29 -1.76 10.55
C ARG A 87 -17.09 -1.75 9.59
N GLY A 88 -17.23 -2.43 8.45
CA GLY A 88 -16.18 -2.54 7.43
C GLY A 88 -15.00 -3.46 7.79
N ARG A 89 -14.95 -4.07 8.99
CA ARG A 89 -13.91 -5.03 9.40
C ARG A 89 -14.42 -6.46 9.33
N VAL A 90 -13.55 -7.41 8.99
CA VAL A 90 -13.89 -8.85 9.00
C VAL A 90 -14.31 -9.24 10.41
N TRP A 91 -15.51 -9.82 10.54
CA TRP A 91 -15.98 -10.35 11.81
C TRP A 91 -15.32 -11.71 12.06
N LEU A 92 -14.66 -11.89 13.20
CA LEU A 92 -14.07 -13.17 13.59
C LEU A 92 -14.96 -13.81 14.66
N PRO A 93 -15.54 -14.98 14.37
CA PRO A 93 -16.40 -15.68 15.32
C PRO A 93 -15.58 -16.29 16.46
N LEU A 94 -16.20 -16.41 17.64
CA LEU A 94 -15.64 -17.12 18.79
C LEU A 94 -15.64 -18.64 18.55
N PHE A 95 -16.61 -19.13 17.77
CA PHE A 95 -16.76 -20.54 17.41
C PHE A 95 -16.33 -20.82 15.96
N GLY A 96 -15.92 -22.06 15.69
CA GLY A 96 -15.61 -22.51 14.33
C GLY A 96 -14.15 -22.85 14.04
N GLY A 97 -13.24 -22.60 15.00
CA GLY A 97 -11.86 -23.11 15.00
C GLY A 97 -10.96 -22.45 13.96
N LEU A 98 -10.64 -21.17 14.17
CA LEU A 98 -9.66 -20.40 13.39
C LEU A 98 -8.28 -20.40 14.07
#